data_AF-A0A356A1G4-F1
#
_entry.id   AF-A0A356A1G4-F1
#
_cell.length_a   1.000
_cell.length_b   1.000
_cell.length_c   1.000
_cell.angle_alpha   90.00
_cell.angle_beta   90.00
_cell.angle_gamma   90.00
#
_symmetry.space_group_name_H-M   'P 1'
#
loop_
_entity.id
_entity.type
_entity.pdbx_description
1 polymer ?
#
loop_
_entity_poly.entity_id
_entity_poly.type
_entity_poly.pdbx_seq_one_letter_code
_entity_poly.pdbx_strand_id
1 'polypeptide(L)'
;MRDRGSEEMAEHLEESDFVREVGACFAPGGRLSRKCPGFVSRPSQVAFAQIVARTLENRETAVLEAGTGTGKTFAYLTPILLSGRKAIVSTAGKTLQEQLFNKDFPALEAALGVHVTVKLLKGRANYICLRRLKNVRQMGLPTKQAFDDLRKIERFAAVDSTGDRAGVKGVPEDSVIWSYVTSSRENCSAQKCPYAADCFVNKARQQARDAQVVVVNHHLFLSAACVKEASDNRMLPDADIVIFDEAHKLPEIGSHFFGQELSSSAVFDQLQEVRRITISRHRHALDKNLTWEELYESARDALQDFVLKLDELGIHEGESQNVALSVSSGSVTCPSTSSARYTQCAS
;
A
#
# COMPACT_ATOMS: atom_id res chain seq x y z
N MET A 1 -11.07 -7.82 61.95
CA MET A 1 -11.46 -9.22 61.65
C MET A 1 -12.87 -9.19 61.06
N ARG A 2 -12.97 -9.07 59.73
CA ARG A 2 -14.07 -9.50 58.85
C ARG A 2 -13.73 -9.06 57.43
N ASP A 3 -13.06 -10.00 56.78
CA ASP A 3 -13.12 -10.35 55.36
C ASP A 3 -14.28 -9.69 54.59
N ARG A 4 -13.95 -8.68 53.77
CA ARG A 4 -14.84 -8.03 52.78
C ARG A 4 -14.06 -7.57 51.54
N GLY A 5 -12.95 -8.24 51.22
CA GLY A 5 -12.03 -7.80 50.16
C GLY A 5 -11.68 -8.86 49.13
N SER A 6 -12.30 -10.03 49.19
CA SER A 6 -11.86 -11.25 48.49
C SER A 6 -12.94 -11.89 47.60
N GLU A 7 -14.13 -11.29 47.50
CA GLU A 7 -15.28 -11.87 46.75
C GLU A 7 -15.77 -11.04 45.54
N GLU A 8 -15.16 -9.90 45.21
CA GLU A 8 -15.68 -8.98 44.17
C GLU A 8 -14.88 -8.93 42.85
N MET A 9 -14.11 -9.99 42.51
CA MET A 9 -13.32 -10.02 41.26
C MET A 9 -13.45 -11.35 40.48
N ALA A 10 -14.63 -11.94 40.50
CA ALA A 10 -14.98 -13.07 39.64
C ALA A 10 -16.28 -12.74 38.87
N GLU A 11 -16.25 -11.67 38.08
CA GLU A 11 -17.18 -11.57 36.95
C GLU A 11 -16.86 -12.73 36.00
N HIS A 12 -17.61 -13.80 36.13
CA HIS A 12 -17.80 -14.77 35.06
C HIS A 12 -18.39 -14.02 33.86
N LEU A 13 -17.52 -13.43 33.02
CA LEU A 13 -17.87 -13.00 31.68
C LEU A 13 -18.30 -14.27 30.92
N GLU A 14 -19.60 -14.52 30.87
CA GLU A 14 -20.14 -15.51 29.95
C GLU A 14 -19.68 -15.12 28.55
N GLU A 15 -18.76 -15.92 28.00
CA GLU A 15 -18.19 -15.67 26.68
C GLU A 15 -19.32 -15.58 25.64
N SER A 16 -19.39 -14.50 24.85
CA SER A 16 -20.50 -14.29 23.92
C SER A 16 -20.62 -15.41 22.89
N ASP A 17 -21.81 -15.63 22.35
CA ASP A 17 -22.05 -16.67 21.36
C ASP A 17 -21.15 -16.50 20.13
N PHE A 18 -20.83 -15.26 19.73
CA PHE A 18 -19.91 -14.97 18.65
C PHE A 18 -18.48 -15.43 18.96
N VAL A 19 -17.97 -15.11 20.15
CA VAL A 19 -16.61 -15.50 20.57
C VAL A 19 -16.51 -17.03 20.71
N ARG A 20 -17.56 -17.67 21.23
CA ARG A 20 -17.67 -19.14 21.30
C ARG A 20 -17.69 -19.78 19.90
N GLU A 21 -18.48 -19.24 18.96
CA GLU A 21 -18.53 -19.74 17.58
C GLU A 21 -17.17 -19.64 16.89
N VAL A 22 -16.48 -18.50 17.06
CA VAL A 22 -15.12 -18.31 16.52
C VAL A 22 -14.17 -19.35 17.10
N GLY A 23 -14.15 -19.54 18.42
CA GLY A 23 -13.31 -20.56 19.06
C GLY A 23 -13.61 -21.98 18.56
N ALA A 24 -14.88 -22.32 18.41
CA ALA A 24 -15.33 -23.63 17.92
C ALA A 24 -14.87 -23.94 16.49
N CYS A 25 -14.59 -22.93 15.66
CA CYS A 25 -14.05 -23.13 14.31
C CYS A 25 -12.64 -23.75 14.33
N PHE A 26 -11.83 -23.45 15.35
CA PHE A 26 -10.45 -23.91 15.52
C PHE A 26 -10.32 -25.14 16.42
N ALA A 27 -11.37 -25.54 17.13
CA ALA A 27 -11.36 -26.73 17.99
C ALA A 27 -11.06 -28.02 17.20
N PRO A 28 -10.53 -29.09 17.84
CA PRO A 28 -10.46 -30.41 17.22
C PRO A 28 -11.83 -30.85 16.68
N GLY A 29 -11.92 -31.23 15.40
CA GLY A 29 -13.21 -31.53 14.76
C GLY A 29 -14.06 -30.31 14.37
N GLY A 30 -13.57 -29.08 14.62
CA GLY A 30 -14.17 -27.82 14.19
C GLY A 30 -14.21 -27.65 12.66
N ARG A 31 -14.76 -26.52 12.19
CA ARG A 31 -14.90 -26.24 10.75
C ARG A 31 -13.56 -26.28 10.01
N LEU A 32 -12.52 -25.66 10.58
CA LEU A 32 -11.18 -25.63 9.99
C LEU A 32 -10.52 -27.02 9.99
N SER A 33 -10.60 -27.74 11.10
CA SER A 33 -10.05 -29.10 11.21
C SER A 33 -10.68 -30.09 10.21
N ARG A 34 -11.94 -29.91 9.84
CA ARG A 34 -12.64 -30.78 8.89
C ARG A 34 -12.38 -30.44 7.42
N LYS A 35 -12.10 -29.17 7.10
CA LYS A 35 -12.06 -28.67 5.72
C LYS A 35 -10.69 -28.24 5.24
N CYS A 36 -9.74 -27.99 6.14
CA CYS A 36 -8.36 -27.63 5.80
C CYS A 36 -7.43 -28.83 6.04
N PRO A 37 -6.95 -29.52 4.98
CA PRO A 37 -6.02 -30.62 5.12
C PRO A 37 -4.75 -30.19 5.87
N GLY A 38 -4.30 -30.98 6.85
CA GLY A 38 -3.11 -30.68 7.64
C GLY A 38 -3.29 -29.59 8.72
N PHE A 39 -4.50 -29.07 8.90
CA PHE A 39 -4.78 -28.16 10.02
C PHE A 39 -4.67 -28.89 11.36
N VAL A 40 -3.92 -28.30 12.29
CA VAL A 40 -3.78 -28.78 13.67
C VAL A 40 -4.22 -27.66 14.60
N SER A 41 -5.20 -27.95 15.47
CA SER A 41 -5.68 -27.02 16.47
C SER A 41 -4.55 -26.67 17.45
N ARG A 42 -4.38 -25.38 17.73
CA ARG A 42 -3.37 -24.85 18.64
C ARG A 42 -4.03 -23.91 19.64
N PRO A 43 -3.86 -24.12 20.97
CA PRO A 43 -4.49 -23.27 21.97
C PRO A 43 -4.18 -21.77 21.80
N SER A 44 -2.95 -21.43 21.41
CA SER A 44 -2.56 -20.04 21.15
C SER A 44 -3.31 -19.42 19.97
N GLN A 45 -3.60 -20.20 18.92
CA GLN A 45 -4.37 -19.74 17.77
C GLN A 45 -5.84 -19.53 18.13
N VAL A 46 -6.42 -20.43 18.93
CA VAL A 46 -7.80 -20.32 19.44
C VAL A 46 -7.93 -19.06 20.30
N ALA A 47 -7.02 -18.89 21.26
CA ALA A 47 -7.00 -17.73 22.14
C ALA A 47 -6.85 -16.42 21.35
N PHE A 48 -5.96 -16.39 20.35
CA PHE A 48 -5.80 -15.23 19.47
C PHE A 48 -7.10 -14.91 18.74
N ALA A 49 -7.76 -15.91 18.15
CA ALA A 49 -9.02 -15.71 17.43
C ALA A 49 -10.15 -15.20 18.33
N GLN A 50 -10.25 -15.71 19.56
CA GLN A 50 -11.22 -15.25 20.56
C GLN A 50 -10.94 -13.82 21.03
N ILE A 51 -9.67 -13.44 21.21
CA ILE A 51 -9.29 -12.06 21.55
C ILE A 51 -9.70 -11.12 20.41
N VAL A 52 -9.42 -11.48 19.16
CA VAL A 52 -9.87 -10.70 18.00
C VAL A 52 -11.39 -10.60 18.00
N ALA A 53 -12.12 -11.71 18.15
CA ALA A 53 -13.58 -11.72 18.18
C ALA A 53 -14.16 -10.77 19.23
N ARG A 54 -13.65 -10.82 20.48
CA ARG A 54 -14.03 -9.89 21.57
C ARG A 54 -13.77 -8.44 21.21
N THR A 55 -12.58 -8.16 20.66
CA THR A 55 -12.19 -6.81 20.23
C THR A 55 -13.16 -6.26 19.17
N LEU A 56 -13.55 -7.09 18.20
CA LEU A 56 -14.52 -6.71 17.17
C LEU A 56 -15.92 -6.47 17.75
N GLU A 57 -16.38 -7.33 18.67
CA GLU A 57 -17.69 -7.21 19.30
C GLU A 57 -17.80 -5.92 20.13
N ASN A 58 -16.79 -5.66 20.97
CA ASN A 58 -16.71 -4.49 21.85
C ASN A 58 -16.34 -3.20 21.10
N ARG A 59 -15.94 -3.28 19.83
CA ARG A 59 -15.44 -2.16 19.02
C ARG A 59 -14.21 -1.47 19.64
N GLU A 60 -13.30 -2.28 20.16
CA GLU A 60 -12.08 -1.84 20.82
C GLU A 60 -10.89 -1.87 19.87
N THR A 61 -9.74 -1.39 20.35
CA THR A 61 -8.44 -1.54 19.67
C THR A 61 -7.58 -2.50 20.45
N ALA A 62 -6.99 -3.48 19.78
CA ALA A 62 -6.05 -4.43 20.37
C ALA A 62 -4.75 -4.47 19.57
N VAL A 63 -3.64 -4.60 20.29
CA VAL A 63 -2.31 -4.87 19.71
C VAL A 63 -1.91 -6.27 20.16
N LEU A 64 -1.77 -7.18 19.19
CA LEU A 64 -1.53 -8.59 19.47
C LEU A 64 -0.20 -9.01 18.84
N GLU A 65 0.69 -9.53 19.67
CA GLU A 65 1.90 -10.20 19.22
C GLU A 65 1.66 -11.72 19.20
N ALA A 66 2.06 -12.37 18.12
CA ALA A 66 2.13 -13.82 18.08
C ALA A 66 3.36 -14.26 17.27
N GLY A 67 3.95 -15.39 17.64
CA GLY A 67 5.12 -15.94 16.95
C GLY A 67 4.85 -16.27 15.47
N THR A 68 5.89 -16.39 14.66
CA THR A 68 5.76 -16.86 13.27
C THR A 68 5.21 -18.29 13.22
N GLY A 69 4.47 -18.64 12.17
CA GLY A 69 3.91 -19.99 12.00
C GLY A 69 2.78 -20.39 12.96
N THR A 70 2.36 -19.51 13.87
CA THR A 70 1.26 -19.74 14.83
C THR A 70 -0.14 -19.74 14.21
N GLY A 71 -0.26 -19.37 12.93
CA GLY A 71 -1.55 -19.33 12.22
C GLY A 71 -2.35 -18.05 12.47
N LYS A 72 -1.66 -16.92 12.74
CA LYS A 72 -2.23 -15.58 12.95
C LYS A 72 -3.25 -15.19 11.89
N THR A 73 -2.92 -15.42 10.61
CA THR A 73 -3.77 -15.09 9.47
C THR A 73 -5.17 -15.68 9.62
N PHE A 74 -5.28 -16.98 9.88
CA PHE A 74 -6.58 -17.61 10.06
C PHE A 74 -7.25 -17.10 11.34
N ALA A 75 -6.48 -16.88 12.40
CA ALA A 75 -7.00 -16.41 13.69
C ALA A 75 -7.68 -15.03 13.59
N TYR A 76 -7.13 -14.08 12.83
CA TYR A 76 -7.79 -12.78 12.64
C TYR A 76 -8.84 -12.78 11.52
N LEU A 77 -8.66 -13.58 10.45
CA LEU A 77 -9.60 -13.60 9.33
C LEU A 77 -10.92 -14.32 9.67
N THR A 78 -10.89 -15.38 10.47
CA THR A 78 -12.11 -16.12 10.86
C THR A 78 -13.18 -15.21 11.50
N PRO A 79 -12.88 -14.45 12.57
CA PRO A 79 -13.88 -13.55 13.15
C PRO A 79 -14.29 -12.42 12.20
N ILE A 80 -13.42 -11.95 11.29
CA ILE A 80 -13.82 -10.97 10.26
C ILE A 80 -14.89 -11.55 9.34
N LEU A 81 -14.65 -12.76 8.82
CA LEU A 81 -15.56 -13.43 7.89
C LEU A 81 -16.90 -13.79 8.54
N LEU A 82 -16.88 -14.20 9.81
CA LEU A 82 -18.10 -14.53 10.56
C LEU A 82 -18.87 -13.28 11.03
N SER A 83 -18.21 -12.13 11.19
CA SER A 83 -18.85 -10.91 11.71
C SER A 83 -19.90 -10.30 10.76
N GLY A 84 -19.82 -10.58 9.45
CA GLY A 84 -20.66 -9.94 8.44
C GLY A 84 -20.39 -8.44 8.22
N ARG A 85 -19.40 -7.85 8.92
CA ARG A 85 -19.10 -6.42 8.88
C ARG A 85 -18.13 -6.06 7.75
N LYS A 86 -18.08 -4.78 7.38
CA LYS A 86 -17.10 -4.30 6.39
C LYS A 86 -15.72 -4.19 7.02
N ALA A 87 -14.71 -4.76 6.37
CA ALA A 87 -13.35 -4.79 6.90
C ALA A 87 -12.31 -4.36 5.87
N ILE A 88 -11.26 -3.69 6.34
CA ILE A 88 -10.03 -3.47 5.59
C ILE A 88 -8.91 -4.27 6.26
N VAL A 89 -8.23 -5.12 5.48
CA VAL A 89 -7.03 -5.83 5.90
C VAL A 89 -5.83 -5.23 5.20
N SER A 90 -4.96 -4.58 5.97
CA SER A 90 -3.76 -3.92 5.50
C SER A 90 -2.53 -4.78 5.84
N THR A 91 -1.65 -5.03 4.88
CA THR A 91 -0.40 -5.81 5.08
C THR A 91 0.83 -5.08 4.54
N ALA A 92 2.03 -5.45 4.97
CA ALA A 92 3.26 -4.78 4.56
C ALA A 92 3.61 -4.97 3.07
N GLY A 93 3.40 -6.16 2.50
CA GLY A 93 3.93 -6.53 1.17
C GLY A 93 2.88 -6.95 0.16
N LYS A 94 3.14 -6.71 -1.14
CA LYS A 94 2.26 -7.14 -2.25
C LYS A 94 2.10 -8.67 -2.30
N THR A 95 3.18 -9.41 -2.05
CA THR A 95 3.15 -10.87 -2.01
C THR A 95 2.24 -11.41 -0.90
N LEU A 96 2.31 -10.81 0.29
CA LEU A 96 1.40 -11.15 1.40
C LEU A 96 -0.04 -10.79 1.04
N GLN A 97 -0.24 -9.62 0.41
CA GLN A 97 -1.54 -9.18 -0.06
C GLN A 97 -2.17 -10.18 -1.04
N GLU A 98 -1.39 -10.68 -1.99
CA GLU A 98 -1.80 -11.69 -2.97
C GLU A 98 -2.00 -13.07 -2.34
N GLN A 99 -1.20 -13.44 -1.34
CA GLN A 99 -1.39 -14.66 -0.58
C GLN A 99 -2.72 -14.65 0.17
N LEU A 100 -3.01 -13.55 0.88
CA LEU A 100 -4.27 -13.36 1.58
C LEU A 100 -5.44 -13.52 0.60
N PHE A 101 -5.39 -12.78 -0.51
CA PHE A 101 -6.49 -12.73 -1.48
C PHE A 101 -6.69 -14.03 -2.26
N ASN A 102 -5.62 -14.66 -2.76
CA ASN A 102 -5.73 -15.82 -3.66
C ASN A 102 -5.74 -17.17 -2.93
N LYS A 103 -5.31 -17.22 -1.66
CA LYS A 103 -5.19 -18.48 -0.90
C LYS A 103 -5.96 -18.43 0.42
N ASP A 104 -5.62 -17.51 1.31
CA ASP A 104 -6.10 -17.56 2.70
C ASP A 104 -7.61 -17.28 2.80
N PHE A 105 -8.11 -16.25 2.12
CA PHE A 105 -9.55 -15.94 2.05
C PHE A 105 -10.37 -17.08 1.41
N PRO A 106 -10.06 -17.56 0.19
CA PRO A 106 -10.78 -18.67 -0.41
C PRO A 106 -10.77 -19.95 0.44
N ALA A 107 -9.64 -20.26 1.09
CA ALA A 107 -9.53 -21.41 1.97
C ALA A 107 -10.45 -21.28 3.19
N LEU A 108 -10.51 -20.10 3.80
CA LEU A 108 -11.39 -19.84 4.94
C LEU A 108 -12.85 -19.79 4.57
N GLU A 109 -13.24 -19.17 3.45
CA GLU A 109 -14.62 -19.18 2.96
C GLU A 109 -15.13 -20.61 2.78
N ALA A 110 -14.33 -21.45 2.09
CA ALA A 110 -14.66 -22.85 1.88
C ALA A 110 -14.73 -23.66 3.18
N ALA A 111 -13.86 -23.35 4.14
CA ALA A 111 -13.82 -24.05 5.42
C ALA A 111 -14.96 -23.64 6.37
N LEU A 112 -15.27 -22.35 6.42
CA LEU A 112 -16.30 -21.78 7.29
C LEU A 112 -17.71 -21.94 6.72
N GLY A 113 -17.84 -22.18 5.41
CA GLY A 113 -19.13 -22.28 4.72
C GLY A 113 -19.80 -20.92 4.54
N VAL A 114 -19.02 -19.86 4.39
CA VAL A 114 -19.50 -18.48 4.21
C VAL A 114 -19.12 -17.96 2.84
N HIS A 115 -19.87 -16.98 2.34
CA HIS A 115 -19.54 -16.29 1.11
C HIS A 115 -19.41 -14.79 1.39
N VAL A 116 -18.21 -14.27 1.23
CA VAL A 116 -17.83 -12.90 1.55
C VAL A 116 -17.22 -12.25 0.32
N THR A 117 -17.70 -11.08 -0.06
CA THR A 117 -17.10 -10.35 -1.19
C THR A 117 -15.77 -9.75 -0.78
N VAL A 118 -14.67 -10.45 -1.10
CA VAL A 118 -13.31 -9.98 -0.88
C VAL A 118 -12.79 -9.32 -2.17
N LYS A 119 -12.14 -8.15 -2.05
CA LYS A 119 -11.46 -7.48 -3.17
C LYS A 119 -10.05 -7.03 -2.83
N LEU A 120 -9.15 -7.20 -3.78
CA LEU A 120 -7.77 -6.71 -3.72
C LEU A 120 -7.69 -5.30 -4.29
N LEU A 121 -7.16 -4.35 -3.53
CA LEU A 121 -6.95 -2.98 -4.00
C LEU A 121 -5.47 -2.60 -3.87
N LYS A 122 -4.86 -2.21 -4.99
CA LYS A 122 -3.45 -1.83 -5.08
C LYS A 122 -3.30 -0.33 -5.38
N GLY A 123 -2.07 0.18 -5.26
CA GLY A 123 -1.74 1.51 -5.77
C GLY A 123 -1.87 1.58 -7.29
N ARG A 124 -2.23 2.74 -7.82
CA ARG A 124 -2.44 2.97 -9.28
C ARG A 124 -1.28 2.52 -10.17
N ALA A 125 -0.04 2.64 -9.72
CA ALA A 125 1.14 2.18 -10.47
C ALA A 125 1.17 0.66 -10.71
N ASN A 126 0.27 -0.10 -10.07
CA ASN A 126 0.08 -1.53 -10.30
C ASN A 126 -0.97 -1.82 -11.39
N TYR A 127 -1.63 -0.80 -11.93
CA TYR A 127 -2.63 -0.97 -12.98
C TYR A 127 -2.16 -0.34 -14.29
N ILE A 128 -2.42 -1.03 -15.39
CA ILE A 128 -2.17 -0.54 -16.73
C ILE A 128 -3.07 0.68 -17.00
N CYS A 129 -2.50 1.75 -17.53
CA CYS A 129 -3.24 2.94 -17.93
C CYS A 129 -3.57 2.86 -19.43
N LEU A 130 -4.83 2.60 -19.77
CA LEU A 130 -5.29 2.46 -21.16
C LEU A 130 -4.91 3.66 -22.04
N ARG A 131 -5.03 4.88 -21.50
CA ARG A 131 -4.62 6.11 -22.20
C ARG A 131 -3.14 6.10 -22.58
N ARG A 132 -2.27 5.74 -21.62
CA ARG A 132 -0.83 5.73 -21.85
C ARG A 132 -0.43 4.56 -22.75
N LEU A 133 -1.03 3.39 -22.54
CA LEU A 133 -0.87 2.22 -23.40
C LEU A 133 -1.22 2.51 -24.87
N LYS A 134 -2.25 3.32 -25.15
CA LYS A 134 -2.60 3.72 -26.53
C LYS A 134 -1.61 4.70 -27.15
N ASN A 135 -1.03 5.58 -26.33
CA ASN A 135 -0.15 6.66 -26.82
C ASN A 135 1.33 6.26 -26.83
N VAL A 136 1.72 5.19 -26.15
CA VAL A 136 3.14 4.82 -25.97
C VAL A 136 3.87 4.60 -27.29
N ARG A 137 3.20 4.06 -28.32
CA ARG A 137 3.80 3.87 -29.65
C ARG A 137 4.16 5.19 -30.34
N GLN A 138 3.49 6.28 -30.00
CA GLN A 138 3.77 7.61 -30.54
C GLN A 138 4.95 8.29 -29.84
N MET A 139 5.37 7.80 -28.67
CA MET A 139 6.41 8.43 -27.85
C MET A 139 7.83 7.94 -28.17
N GLY A 140 7.95 6.83 -28.91
CA GLY A 140 9.23 6.10 -29.04
C GLY A 140 9.58 5.36 -27.76
N LEU A 141 10.18 4.16 -27.88
CA LEU A 141 10.64 3.37 -26.73
C LEU A 141 12.17 3.28 -26.74
N PRO A 142 12.81 3.25 -25.56
CA PRO A 142 14.26 3.35 -25.45
C PRO A 142 14.99 2.09 -25.92
N THR A 143 14.36 0.92 -25.88
CA THR A 143 15.01 -0.37 -26.18
C THR A 143 14.10 -1.28 -27.00
N LYS A 144 14.70 -2.20 -27.76
CA LYS A 144 13.96 -3.27 -28.46
C LYS A 144 13.17 -4.15 -27.47
N GLN A 145 13.75 -4.44 -26.30
CA GLN A 145 13.08 -5.20 -25.24
C GLN A 145 11.77 -4.53 -24.78
N ALA A 146 11.77 -3.19 -24.65
CA ALA A 146 10.56 -2.45 -24.28
C ALA A 146 9.44 -2.60 -25.32
N PHE A 147 9.77 -2.72 -26.61
CA PHE A 147 8.76 -3.01 -27.65
C PHE A 147 8.18 -4.43 -27.52
N ASP A 148 9.01 -5.42 -27.21
CA ASP A 148 8.55 -6.80 -27.03
C ASP A 148 7.69 -6.94 -25.76
N ASP A 149 8.06 -6.26 -24.68
CA ASP A 149 7.27 -6.21 -23.45
C ASP A 149 5.96 -5.46 -23.66
N LEU A 150 5.96 -4.34 -24.39
CA LEU A 150 4.75 -3.62 -24.76
C LEU A 150 3.73 -4.53 -25.47
N ARG A 151 4.17 -5.36 -26.42
CA ARG A 151 3.27 -6.30 -27.13
C ARG A 151 2.65 -7.33 -26.20
N LYS A 152 3.33 -7.73 -25.12
CA LYS A 152 2.78 -8.65 -24.11
C LYS A 152 1.73 -7.92 -23.27
N ILE A 153 2.02 -6.68 -22.86
CA ILE A 153 1.11 -5.82 -22.09
C ILE A 153 -0.16 -5.50 -22.89
N GLU A 154 -0.03 -5.14 -24.18
CA GLU A 154 -1.17 -4.87 -25.07
C GLU A 154 -2.09 -6.09 -25.18
N ARG A 155 -1.52 -7.29 -25.36
CA ARG A 155 -2.28 -8.56 -25.41
C ARG A 155 -2.99 -8.84 -24.10
N PHE A 156 -2.30 -8.67 -22.97
CA PHE A 156 -2.88 -8.88 -21.65
C PHE A 156 -4.03 -7.89 -21.37
N ALA A 157 -3.81 -6.59 -21.59
CA ALA A 157 -4.80 -5.54 -21.32
C ALA A 157 -6.07 -5.65 -22.18
N ALA A 158 -6.00 -6.34 -23.32
CA ALA A 158 -7.15 -6.57 -24.19
C ALA A 158 -8.10 -7.67 -23.66
N VAL A 159 -7.62 -8.58 -22.81
CA VAL A 159 -8.40 -9.73 -22.33
C VAL A 159 -8.60 -9.73 -20.82
N ASP A 160 -7.71 -9.09 -20.06
CA ASP A 160 -7.76 -9.06 -18.62
C ASP A 160 -8.74 -8.00 -18.10
N SER A 161 -9.60 -8.37 -17.15
CA SER A 161 -10.60 -7.48 -16.58
C SER A 161 -10.07 -6.57 -15.46
N THR A 162 -8.90 -6.88 -14.91
CA THR A 162 -8.30 -6.18 -13.76
C THR A 162 -7.25 -5.17 -14.17
N GLY A 163 -6.54 -5.43 -15.28
CA GLY A 163 -5.40 -4.65 -15.74
C GLY A 163 -4.23 -4.61 -14.76
N ASP A 164 -4.17 -5.56 -13.83
CA ASP A 164 -3.10 -5.66 -12.84
C ASP A 164 -1.79 -6.10 -13.52
N ARG A 165 -0.74 -5.29 -13.35
CA ARG A 165 0.58 -5.57 -13.95
C ARG A 165 1.14 -6.91 -13.48
N ALA A 166 0.80 -7.38 -12.28
CA ALA A 166 1.27 -8.66 -11.74
C ALA A 166 0.75 -9.86 -12.57
N GLY A 167 -0.36 -9.69 -13.29
CA GLY A 167 -0.90 -10.70 -14.19
C GLY A 167 -0.16 -10.82 -15.53
N VAL A 168 0.70 -9.86 -15.88
CA VAL A 168 1.40 -9.83 -17.17
C VAL A 168 2.57 -10.80 -17.17
N LYS A 169 2.37 -11.97 -17.79
CA LYS A 169 3.43 -12.99 -17.88
C LYS A 169 4.55 -12.57 -18.84
N GLY A 170 5.79 -12.83 -18.42
CA GLY A 170 6.98 -12.66 -19.25
C GLY A 170 7.46 -11.22 -19.41
N VAL A 171 6.99 -10.29 -18.58
CA VAL A 171 7.54 -8.93 -18.45
C VAL A 171 8.14 -8.79 -17.04
N PRO A 172 9.44 -8.50 -16.90
CA PRO A 172 10.07 -8.27 -15.61
C PRO A 172 9.41 -7.12 -14.84
N GLU A 173 9.36 -7.19 -13.50
CA GLU A 173 8.75 -6.14 -12.67
C GLU A 173 9.47 -4.79 -12.73
N ASP A 174 10.77 -4.83 -13.00
CA ASP A 174 11.68 -3.70 -13.16
C ASP A 174 11.78 -3.20 -14.62
N SER A 175 11.01 -3.80 -15.54
CA SER A 175 11.02 -3.38 -16.95
C SER A 175 10.65 -1.91 -17.09
N VAL A 176 11.50 -1.17 -17.83
CA VAL A 176 11.32 0.27 -18.08
C VAL A 176 9.96 0.59 -18.68
N ILE A 177 9.32 -0.36 -19.39
CA ILE A 177 8.01 -0.16 -20.03
C ILE A 177 6.92 0.24 -19.03
N TRP A 178 7.02 -0.18 -17.76
CA TRP A 178 5.99 0.09 -16.76
C TRP A 178 5.78 1.58 -16.52
N SER A 179 6.84 2.40 -16.53
CA SER A 179 6.72 3.86 -16.39
C SER A 179 6.00 4.49 -17.60
N TYR A 180 6.04 3.84 -18.76
CA TYR A 180 5.34 4.30 -19.97
C TYR A 180 3.88 3.89 -19.98
N VAL A 181 3.52 2.71 -19.45
CA VAL A 181 2.15 2.18 -19.57
C VAL A 181 1.31 2.30 -18.30
N THR A 182 1.89 2.65 -17.15
CA THR A 182 1.17 2.90 -15.88
C THR A 182 1.10 4.39 -15.59
N SER A 183 0.34 4.79 -14.56
CA SER A 183 0.17 6.21 -14.20
C SER A 183 0.45 6.47 -12.72
N SER A 184 0.70 7.72 -12.39
CA SER A 184 0.89 8.25 -11.03
C SER A 184 -0.22 9.26 -10.70
N ARG A 185 -0.21 9.84 -9.49
CA ARG A 185 -1.19 10.87 -9.09
C ARG A 185 -1.05 12.14 -9.91
N GLU A 186 0.18 12.49 -10.19
CA GLU A 186 0.62 13.71 -10.83
C GLU A 186 0.30 13.69 -12.33
N ASN A 187 0.44 12.53 -12.98
CA ASN A 187 0.28 12.41 -14.43
C ASN A 187 -1.10 11.88 -14.91
N CYS A 188 -2.03 11.66 -13.97
CA CYS A 188 -3.36 11.14 -14.27
C CYS A 188 -4.41 12.25 -14.22
N SER A 189 -5.02 12.54 -15.37
CA SER A 189 -6.07 13.55 -15.50
C SER A 189 -7.46 13.04 -15.06
N ALA A 190 -7.54 12.12 -14.09
CA ALA A 190 -8.69 11.31 -13.66
C ALA A 190 -10.07 11.74 -14.19
N GLN A 191 -10.55 12.94 -13.84
CA GLN A 191 -11.87 13.47 -14.23
C GLN A 191 -12.05 13.76 -15.73
N LYS A 192 -10.99 14.17 -16.43
CA LYS A 192 -11.01 14.52 -17.87
C LYS A 192 -10.45 13.39 -18.74
N CYS A 193 -10.25 12.20 -18.18
CA CYS A 193 -9.67 11.08 -18.91
C CYS A 193 -10.71 10.47 -19.88
N PRO A 194 -10.44 10.40 -21.20
CA PRO A 194 -11.39 9.81 -22.15
C PRO A 194 -11.60 8.29 -21.94
N TYR A 195 -10.73 7.65 -21.17
CA TYR A 195 -10.81 6.23 -20.82
C TYR A 195 -11.35 5.99 -19.40
N ALA A 196 -12.00 6.98 -18.76
CA ALA A 196 -12.42 6.88 -17.36
C ALA A 196 -13.39 5.73 -17.09
N ALA A 197 -14.30 5.43 -18.04
CA ALA A 197 -15.26 4.33 -17.93
C ALA A 197 -14.59 2.96 -17.92
N ASP A 198 -13.54 2.78 -18.72
CA ASP A 198 -12.80 1.53 -18.82
C ASP A 198 -11.56 1.45 -17.94
N CYS A 199 -11.30 2.49 -17.14
CA CYS A 199 -10.13 2.60 -16.30
C CYS A 199 -10.10 1.50 -15.24
N PHE A 200 -9.09 0.64 -15.31
CA PHE A 200 -8.86 -0.45 -14.34
C PHE A 200 -8.80 0.04 -12.88
N VAL A 201 -8.20 1.21 -12.63
CA VAL A 201 -8.14 1.80 -11.29
C VAL A 201 -9.54 2.20 -10.79
N ASN A 202 -10.36 2.79 -11.66
CA ASN A 202 -11.72 3.18 -11.29
C ASN A 202 -12.58 1.94 -11.03
N LYS A 203 -12.46 0.92 -11.88
CA LYS A 203 -13.14 -0.38 -11.71
C LYS A 203 -12.72 -1.06 -10.40
N ALA A 204 -11.42 -1.11 -10.09
CA ALA A 204 -10.91 -1.68 -8.84
C ALA A 204 -11.40 -0.92 -7.60
N ARG A 205 -11.43 0.42 -7.64
CA ARG A 205 -11.97 1.25 -6.55
C ARG A 205 -13.47 1.05 -6.36
N GLN A 206 -14.24 0.96 -7.45
CA GLN A 206 -15.67 0.66 -7.38
C GLN A 206 -15.92 -0.72 -6.75
N GLN A 207 -15.22 -1.74 -7.24
CA GLN A 207 -15.30 -3.08 -6.68
C GLN A 207 -14.94 -3.11 -5.19
N ALA A 208 -13.93 -2.36 -4.76
CA ALA A 208 -13.55 -2.24 -3.36
C ALA A 208 -14.65 -1.58 -2.51
N ARG A 209 -15.40 -0.60 -3.03
CA ARG A 209 -16.55 0.00 -2.33
C ARG A 209 -17.70 -0.98 -2.11
N ASP A 210 -17.94 -1.81 -3.10
CA ASP A 210 -19.02 -2.81 -3.10
C ASP A 210 -18.63 -4.09 -2.34
N ALA A 211 -17.36 -4.23 -1.96
CA ALA A 211 -16.85 -5.38 -1.21
C ALA A 211 -17.18 -5.28 0.29
N GLN A 212 -17.33 -6.45 0.90
CA GLN A 212 -17.36 -6.58 2.35
C GLN A 212 -15.95 -6.50 2.93
N VAL A 213 -14.96 -7.14 2.28
CA VAL A 213 -13.57 -7.11 2.75
C VAL A 213 -12.65 -6.59 1.66
N VAL A 214 -11.83 -5.60 1.99
CA VAL A 214 -10.81 -5.06 1.08
C VAL A 214 -9.43 -5.34 1.62
N VAL A 215 -8.59 -5.99 0.81
CA VAL A 215 -7.19 -6.23 1.12
C VAL A 215 -6.34 -5.14 0.47
N VAL A 216 -5.58 -4.40 1.28
CA VAL A 216 -4.70 -3.30 0.87
C VAL A 216 -3.29 -3.55 1.39
N ASN A 217 -2.31 -2.79 0.88
CA ASN A 217 -1.02 -2.68 1.57
C ASN A 217 -0.99 -1.44 2.49
N HIS A 218 -0.06 -1.44 3.45
CA HIS A 218 0.13 -0.32 4.38
C HIS A 218 0.36 1.01 3.67
N HIS A 219 1.15 1.02 2.59
CA HIS A 219 1.39 2.23 1.80
C HIS A 219 0.10 2.82 1.25
N LEU A 220 -0.76 2.00 0.65
CA LEU A 220 -2.03 2.46 0.11
C LEU A 220 -2.94 2.97 1.24
N PHE A 221 -3.01 2.23 2.35
CA PHE A 221 -3.81 2.63 3.50
C PHE A 221 -3.40 3.99 4.06
N LEU A 222 -2.12 4.18 4.34
CA LEU A 222 -1.59 5.42 4.88
C LEU A 222 -1.73 6.58 3.89
N SER A 223 -1.49 6.33 2.60
CA SER A 223 -1.72 7.35 1.57
C SER A 223 -3.18 7.78 1.47
N ALA A 224 -4.15 6.88 1.72
CA ALA A 224 -5.56 7.24 1.78
C ALA A 224 -5.89 8.05 3.04
N ALA A 225 -5.32 7.68 4.18
CA ALA A 225 -5.53 8.35 5.46
C ALA A 225 -4.99 9.79 5.46
N CYS A 226 -3.89 10.05 4.74
CA CYS A 226 -3.28 11.37 4.66
C CYS A 226 -4.05 12.35 3.76
N VAL A 227 -4.80 11.85 2.77
CA VAL A 227 -5.52 12.72 1.83
C VAL A 227 -6.91 13.00 2.37
N LYS A 228 -7.16 14.26 2.74
CA LYS A 228 -8.51 14.78 3.01
C LYS A 228 -9.30 14.88 1.69
N GLU A 229 -9.80 13.76 1.18
CA GLU A 229 -10.74 13.74 0.04
C GLU A 229 -12.17 13.98 0.53
N ALA A 230 -12.99 14.67 -0.27
CA ALA A 230 -14.44 14.74 -0.05
C ALA A 230 -15.05 13.33 -0.05
N SER A 231 -16.15 13.14 0.67
CA SER A 231 -16.77 11.84 0.96
C SER A 231 -16.97 10.94 -0.28
N ASP A 232 -17.35 11.51 -1.42
CA ASP A 232 -17.67 10.76 -2.64
C ASP A 232 -16.46 10.25 -3.43
N ASN A 233 -15.24 10.67 -3.09
CA ASN A 233 -14.05 10.30 -3.85
C ASN A 233 -12.93 9.67 -3.01
N ARG A 234 -13.25 9.23 -1.79
CA ARG A 234 -12.27 8.58 -0.90
C ARG A 234 -11.65 7.37 -1.60
N MET A 235 -10.32 7.30 -1.54
CA MET A 235 -9.57 6.20 -2.15
C MET A 235 -9.89 4.83 -1.55
N LEU A 236 -10.19 4.76 -0.26
CA LEU A 236 -10.61 3.55 0.45
C LEU A 236 -12.08 3.65 0.85
N PRO A 237 -12.81 2.52 0.90
CA PRO A 237 -14.17 2.51 1.42
C PRO A 237 -14.20 2.72 2.93
N ASP A 238 -15.38 3.06 3.44
CA ASP A 238 -15.63 3.00 4.87
C ASP A 238 -15.66 1.53 5.34
N ALA A 239 -15.12 1.30 6.54
CA ALA A 239 -15.05 -0.02 7.14
C ALA A 239 -15.32 0.07 8.64
N ASP A 240 -16.00 -0.94 9.16
CA ASP A 240 -16.25 -1.11 10.60
C ASP A 240 -15.01 -1.68 11.31
N ILE A 241 -14.16 -2.39 10.56
CA ILE A 241 -13.01 -3.12 11.06
C ILE A 241 -11.78 -2.76 10.23
N VAL A 242 -10.67 -2.45 10.90
CA VAL A 242 -9.36 -2.29 10.25
C VAL A 242 -8.36 -3.21 10.93
N ILE A 243 -7.72 -4.07 10.16
CA ILE A 243 -6.65 -4.95 10.61
C ILE A 243 -5.34 -4.53 9.96
N PHE A 244 -4.30 -4.39 10.78
CA PHE A 244 -2.93 -4.20 10.32
C PHE A 244 -2.13 -5.48 10.58
N ASP A 245 -1.92 -6.26 9.54
CA ASP A 245 -1.03 -7.42 9.58
C ASP A 245 0.41 -6.99 9.34
N GLU A 246 1.36 -7.57 10.07
CA GLU A 246 2.75 -7.09 10.13
C GLU A 246 2.87 -5.61 10.53
N ALA A 247 2.03 -5.18 11.47
CA ALA A 247 1.91 -3.79 11.95
C ALA A 247 3.25 -3.18 12.43
N HIS A 248 4.25 -4.00 12.76
CA HIS A 248 5.60 -3.54 13.08
C HIS A 248 6.26 -2.73 11.95
N LYS A 249 5.79 -2.86 10.70
CA LYS A 249 6.23 -2.06 9.55
C LYS A 249 5.55 -0.70 9.44
N LEU A 250 4.46 -0.46 10.15
CA LEU A 250 3.70 0.79 10.05
C LEU A 250 4.50 2.04 10.43
N PRO A 251 5.31 2.07 11.52
CA PRO A 251 6.02 3.29 11.89
C PRO A 251 6.96 3.75 10.78
N GLU A 252 7.79 2.84 10.26
CA GLU A 252 8.72 3.09 9.15
C GLU A 252 7.99 3.60 7.90
N ILE A 253 6.94 2.91 7.47
CA ILE A 253 6.15 3.32 6.30
C ILE A 253 5.45 4.66 6.55
N GLY A 254 4.94 4.87 7.76
CA GLY A 254 4.26 6.09 8.18
C GLY A 254 5.17 7.32 8.09
N SER A 255 6.43 7.21 8.53
CA SER A 255 7.40 8.30 8.42
C SER A 255 7.55 8.83 6.99
N HIS A 256 7.45 7.99 5.97
CA HIS A 256 7.53 8.44 4.57
C HIS A 256 6.28 9.22 4.12
N PHE A 257 5.10 8.94 4.66
CA PHE A 257 3.86 9.64 4.27
C PHE A 257 3.64 10.95 5.00
N PHE A 258 4.13 11.04 6.25
CA PHE A 258 4.06 12.27 7.05
C PHE A 258 5.32 13.12 6.91
N GLY A 259 6.40 12.58 6.31
CA GLY A 259 7.61 13.30 5.94
C GLY A 259 7.53 13.89 4.52
N GLN A 260 8.42 14.84 4.23
CA GLN A 260 8.68 15.30 2.87
C GLN A 260 10.05 14.81 2.44
N GLU A 261 10.11 14.17 1.28
CA GLU A 261 11.36 13.70 0.69
C GLU A 261 11.47 14.27 -0.72
N LEU A 262 12.62 14.86 -1.04
CA LEU A 262 12.96 15.31 -2.38
C LEU A 262 14.25 14.60 -2.78
N SER A 263 14.14 13.60 -3.67
CA SER A 263 15.31 12.92 -4.21
C SER A 263 15.74 13.55 -5.54
N SER A 264 17.05 13.61 -5.76
CA SER A 264 17.61 14.04 -7.05
C SER A 264 17.04 13.18 -8.18
N SER A 265 16.98 11.86 -8.02
CA SER A 265 16.39 10.92 -8.98
C SER A 265 14.93 11.25 -9.33
N ALA A 266 14.09 11.62 -8.35
CA ALA A 266 12.71 12.04 -8.62
C ALA A 266 12.67 13.33 -9.45
N VAL A 267 13.55 14.30 -9.18
CA VAL A 267 13.65 15.52 -10.00
C VAL A 267 14.12 15.18 -11.42
N PHE A 268 15.11 14.29 -11.59
CA PHE A 268 15.54 13.80 -12.90
C PHE A 268 14.40 13.14 -13.69
N ASP A 269 13.60 12.29 -13.04
CA ASP A 269 12.44 11.63 -13.67
C ASP A 269 11.38 12.65 -14.13
N GLN A 270 11.12 13.69 -13.33
CA GLN A 270 10.22 14.78 -13.71
C GLN A 270 10.77 15.58 -14.89
N LEU A 271 12.07 15.91 -14.89
CA LEU A 271 12.72 16.58 -16.01
C LEU A 271 12.61 15.74 -17.30
N GLN A 272 12.77 14.41 -17.19
CA GLN A 272 12.59 13.49 -18.31
C GLN A 272 11.14 13.45 -18.82
N GLU A 273 10.13 13.47 -17.94
CA GLU A 273 8.72 13.56 -18.35
C GLU A 273 8.43 14.89 -19.04
N VAL A 274 8.95 16.01 -18.52
CA VAL A 274 8.82 17.34 -19.15
C VAL A 274 9.43 17.32 -20.54
N ARG A 275 10.69 16.87 -20.67
CA ARG A 275 11.37 16.69 -21.96
C ARG A 275 10.54 15.86 -22.93
N ARG A 276 9.96 14.75 -22.45
CA ARG A 276 9.10 13.87 -23.26
C ARG A 276 7.87 14.60 -23.80
N ILE A 277 7.19 15.38 -22.96
CA ILE A 277 5.99 16.12 -23.35
C ILE A 277 6.34 17.24 -24.33
N THR A 278 7.41 17.98 -24.07
CA THR A 278 7.78 19.16 -24.87
C THR A 278 8.28 18.78 -26.25
N ILE A 279 9.14 17.76 -26.38
CA ILE A 279 9.65 17.27 -27.67
C ILE A 279 8.52 16.71 -28.55
N SER A 280 7.52 16.05 -27.94
CA SER A 280 6.44 15.39 -28.67
C SER A 280 5.30 16.33 -29.08
N ARG A 281 4.93 17.30 -28.22
CA ARG A 281 3.73 18.14 -28.42
C ARG A 281 4.03 19.59 -28.74
N HIS A 282 5.20 20.08 -28.35
CA HIS A 282 5.54 21.51 -28.37
C HIS A 282 6.87 21.77 -29.06
N ARG A 283 7.30 20.90 -29.98
CA ARG A 283 8.59 21.00 -30.68
C ARG A 283 8.89 22.40 -31.24
N HIS A 284 7.87 23.09 -31.74
CA HIS A 284 7.98 24.41 -32.36
C HIS A 284 7.58 25.59 -31.46
N ALA A 285 7.36 25.35 -30.16
CA ALA A 285 6.87 26.37 -29.23
C ALA A 285 7.99 27.28 -28.68
N LEU A 286 9.26 26.95 -28.90
CA LEU A 286 10.41 27.77 -28.49
C LEU A 286 10.91 28.65 -29.63
N ASP A 287 11.55 29.75 -29.25
CA ASP A 287 12.25 30.66 -30.16
C ASP A 287 13.40 29.95 -30.90
N LYS A 288 13.79 30.48 -32.06
CA LYS A 288 14.80 29.87 -32.95
C LYS A 288 16.18 29.62 -32.31
N ASN A 289 16.47 30.27 -31.19
CA ASN A 289 17.78 30.25 -30.53
C ASN A 289 17.84 29.32 -29.30
N LEU A 290 16.75 28.63 -28.97
CA LEU A 290 16.70 27.77 -27.80
C LEU A 290 15.89 26.52 -28.09
N THR A 291 16.49 25.36 -27.86
CA THR A 291 15.84 24.08 -28.03
C THR A 291 15.37 23.52 -26.68
N TRP A 292 14.35 22.65 -26.71
CA TRP A 292 13.90 21.94 -25.52
C TRP A 292 14.97 21.01 -24.96
N GLU A 293 15.91 20.57 -25.80
CA GLU A 293 17.04 19.74 -25.39
C GLU A 293 18.02 20.54 -24.54
N GLU A 294 18.42 21.73 -24.99
CA GLU A 294 19.33 22.62 -24.26
C GLU A 294 18.76 23.04 -22.90
N LEU A 295 17.44 23.33 -22.83
CA LEU A 295 16.77 23.62 -21.56
C LEU A 295 16.77 22.42 -20.62
N TYR A 296 16.54 21.22 -21.14
CA TYR A 296 16.58 20.00 -20.35
C TYR A 296 17.99 19.73 -19.82
N GLU A 297 19.01 19.82 -20.67
CA GLU A 297 20.41 19.63 -20.27
C GLU A 297 20.83 20.66 -19.23
N SER A 298 20.48 21.93 -19.39
CA SER A 298 20.77 22.97 -18.41
C SER A 298 20.14 22.68 -17.03
N ALA A 299 18.88 22.26 -16.99
CA ALA A 299 18.22 21.91 -15.72
C ALA A 299 18.82 20.64 -15.08
N ARG A 300 19.18 19.66 -15.92
CA ARG A 300 19.84 18.42 -15.52
C ARG A 300 21.20 18.71 -14.87
N ASP A 301 22.02 19.52 -15.53
CA ASP A 301 23.37 19.84 -15.09
C ASP A 301 23.34 20.68 -13.81
N ALA A 302 22.43 21.66 -13.70
CA ALA A 302 22.23 22.43 -12.47
C ALA A 302 21.85 21.56 -11.26
N LEU A 303 21.03 20.52 -11.46
CA LEU A 303 20.70 19.57 -10.41
C LEU A 303 21.92 18.72 -10.01
N GLN A 304 22.73 18.32 -10.98
CA GLN A 304 23.94 17.54 -10.72
C GLN A 304 24.99 18.38 -9.96
N ASP A 305 25.18 19.64 -10.35
CA ASP A 305 26.04 20.60 -9.65
C ASP A 305 25.57 20.81 -8.20
N PHE A 306 24.25 20.90 -7.98
CA PHE A 306 23.69 21.00 -6.63
C PHE A 306 24.01 19.76 -5.77
N VAL A 307 23.87 18.55 -6.32
CA VAL A 307 24.21 17.31 -5.61
C VAL A 307 25.70 17.25 -5.27
N LEU A 308 26.58 17.64 -6.20
CA LEU A 308 28.02 17.72 -5.94
C LEU A 308 28.35 18.75 -4.84
N LYS A 309 27.63 19.88 -4.82
CA LYS A 309 27.77 20.90 -3.77
C LYS A 309 27.40 20.39 -2.38
N LEU A 310 26.38 19.52 -2.28
CA LEU A 310 26.00 18.91 -1.01
C LEU A 310 27.09 17.96 -0.50
N ASP A 311 27.70 17.20 -1.39
CA ASP A 311 28.83 16.31 -1.06
C ASP A 311 30.04 17.11 -0.56
N GLU A 312 30.37 18.25 -1.22
CA GLU A 312 31.40 19.19 -0.75
C GLU A 312 31.11 19.76 0.65
N LEU A 313 29.83 19.88 1.04
CA LEU A 313 29.39 20.35 2.36
C LEU A 313 29.36 19.25 3.42
N GLY A 314 29.79 18.03 3.09
CA GLY A 314 29.80 16.88 4.00
C GLY A 314 28.41 16.26 4.21
N ILE A 315 27.50 16.45 3.26
CA ILE A 315 26.20 15.77 3.22
C ILE A 315 26.31 14.65 2.20
N HIS A 316 26.76 13.48 2.66
CA HIS A 316 27.05 12.34 1.80
C HIS A 316 25.82 11.46 1.56
N GLU A 317 25.82 10.74 0.44
CA GLU A 317 24.76 9.79 0.09
C GLU A 317 24.63 8.69 1.17
N GLY A 318 23.41 8.49 1.67
CA GLY A 318 23.11 7.52 2.73
C GLY A 318 23.24 8.05 4.16
N GLU A 319 23.70 9.29 4.36
CA GLU A 319 23.68 9.92 5.68
C GLU A 319 22.31 10.49 6.04
N SER A 320 21.88 10.27 7.29
CA SER A 320 20.71 10.92 7.86
C SER A 320 21.15 12.04 8.79
N GLN A 321 21.00 13.30 8.35
CA GLN A 321 21.29 14.47 9.15
C GLN A 321 20.01 15.26 9.47
N ASN A 322 19.84 15.68 10.72
CA ASN A 322 18.78 16.59 11.12
C ASN A 322 19.12 18.01 10.67
N VAL A 323 18.63 18.40 9.50
CA VAL A 323 18.78 19.79 9.01
C VAL A 323 17.68 20.65 9.62
N ALA A 324 18.01 21.39 10.68
CA ALA A 324 17.13 22.43 11.19
C ALA A 324 17.14 23.61 10.20
N LEU A 325 16.04 23.80 9.45
CA LEU A 325 15.89 24.95 8.55
C LEU A 325 15.67 26.23 9.37
N SER A 326 16.75 26.92 9.74
CA SER A 326 16.66 28.32 10.12
C SER A 326 16.64 29.18 8.86
N VAL A 327 15.46 29.63 8.43
CA VAL A 327 15.33 30.58 7.32
C VAL A 327 15.75 31.96 7.81
N SER A 328 17.05 32.21 7.87
CA SER A 328 17.60 33.57 7.92
C SER A 328 18.09 33.94 6.53
N SER A 329 17.60 35.08 6.04
CA SER A 329 17.97 35.67 4.75
C SER A 329 19.49 35.67 4.54
N GLY A 330 19.98 34.76 3.68
CA GLY A 330 21.29 34.89 3.04
C GLY A 330 22.40 33.89 3.41
N SER A 331 22.23 32.99 4.39
CA SER A 331 23.23 31.93 4.62
C SER A 331 22.65 30.67 5.26
N VAL A 332 22.93 29.52 4.64
CA VAL A 332 22.68 28.20 5.23
C VAL A 332 23.87 27.86 6.10
N THR A 333 23.70 27.82 7.41
CA THR A 333 24.68 27.25 8.33
C THR A 333 24.21 25.88 8.78
N CYS A 334 24.98 24.84 8.46
CA CYS A 334 24.75 23.50 8.99
C CYS A 334 25.17 23.47 10.48
N PRO A 335 24.36 22.95 11.41
CA PRO A 335 24.78 22.85 12.80
C PRO A 335 25.92 21.82 12.91
N SER A 336 27.05 22.21 13.48
CA SER A 336 28.13 21.28 13.80
C SER A 336 27.62 20.19 14.75
N THR A 337 27.98 18.95 14.43
CA THR A 337 27.69 17.70 15.16
C THR A 337 27.73 17.87 16.69
N SER A 338 26.54 17.92 17.29
CA SER A 338 26.34 17.78 18.73
C SER A 338 25.55 16.50 18.97
N SER A 339 26.17 15.55 19.65
CA SER A 339 25.60 14.28 20.06
C SER A 339 24.48 14.48 21.07
N ALA A 340 23.24 14.58 20.59
CA ALA A 340 22.06 14.57 21.44
C ALA A 340 21.76 13.13 21.91
N ARG A 341 22.05 12.87 23.19
CA ARG A 341 21.67 11.65 23.91
C ARG A 341 20.14 11.52 23.91
N TYR A 342 19.66 10.33 23.54
CA TYR A 342 18.29 9.91 23.85
C TYR A 342 18.08 9.99 25.36
N THR A 343 17.17 10.85 25.79
CA THR A 343 16.65 10.81 27.17
C THR A 343 15.39 9.96 27.11
N GLN A 344 15.46 8.75 27.69
CA GLN A 344 14.28 7.96 28.04
C GLN A 344 13.42 8.78 28.99
N CYS A 345 12.19 9.12 28.59
CA CYS A 345 11.16 9.51 29.54
C CYS A 345 10.49 8.24 30.06
N ALA A 346 10.87 7.84 31.27
CA ALA A 346 10.03 7.06 32.15
C ALA A 346 9.06 8.00 32.87
N SER A 347 7.76 7.74 32.74
CA SER A 347 6.68 8.05 33.70
C SER A 347 5.43 7.36 33.22
#